data_AF-A0AA43DLN9-F1
#
_entry.id   AF-A0AA43DLN9-F1
#
_cell.length_a   1.000
_cell.length_b   1.000
_cell.length_c   1.000
_cell.angle_alpha   90.00
_cell.angle_beta   90.00
_cell.angle_gamma   90.00
#
_symmetry.space_group_name_H-M   'P 1'
#
loop_
_entity.id
_entity.type
_entity.pdbx_description
1 polymer ?
#
loop_
_entity_poly.entity_id
_entity_poly.type
_entity_poly.pdbx_seq_one_letter_code
_entity_poly.pdbx_strand_id
1 'polypeptide(L)'
;MRTANEHRQLCTIELIAEGHAERCPGEACAFWDRGCALERVESELGGRREVAELLLDLRRELEAGRTIEIEEARSRFAHLLNEDEAIA
;
A
#
# COMPACT_ATOMS: atom_id res chain seq x y z
N MET A 1 -9.71 -5.34 29.44
CA MET A 1 -8.65 -5.80 28.51
C MET A 1 -9.22 -5.72 27.11
N ARG A 2 -8.80 -4.76 26.30
CA ARG A 2 -9.28 -4.59 24.92
C ARG A 2 -8.52 -5.61 24.07
N THR A 3 -9.23 -6.61 23.55
CA THR A 3 -8.67 -7.71 22.76
C THR A 3 -7.87 -7.16 21.60
N ALA A 4 -6.71 -7.78 21.36
CA ALA A 4 -5.79 -7.42 20.29
C ALA A 4 -6.54 -7.27 18.96
N ASN A 5 -6.24 -6.17 18.28
CA ASN A 5 -6.48 -5.89 16.86
C ASN A 5 -6.87 -7.16 16.08
N GLU A 6 -8.13 -7.23 15.64
CA GLU A 6 -8.57 -8.20 14.64
C GLU A 6 -7.77 -7.91 13.37
N HIS A 7 -6.61 -8.55 13.24
CA HIS A 7 -5.78 -8.48 12.04
C HIS A 7 -6.68 -8.77 10.85
N ARG A 8 -6.86 -7.79 9.96
CA ARG A 8 -7.45 -8.06 8.64
C ARG A 8 -6.73 -9.27 8.08
N GLN A 9 -7.50 -10.35 7.85
CA GLN A 9 -6.92 -11.60 7.38
C GLN A 9 -6.32 -11.46 5.98
N LEU A 10 -6.59 -10.38 5.26
CA LEU A 10 -6.19 -10.15 3.88
C LEU A 10 -5.55 -8.76 3.73
N CYS A 11 -4.55 -8.66 2.85
CA CYS A 11 -3.92 -7.40 2.49
C CYS A 11 -4.80 -6.57 1.54
N THR A 12 -5.28 -5.40 1.96
CA THR A 12 -6.19 -4.58 1.14
C THR A 12 -5.54 -4.10 -0.16
N ILE A 13 -4.27 -3.70 -0.14
CA ILE A 13 -3.61 -3.22 -1.37
C ILE A 13 -3.42 -4.32 -2.41
N GLU A 14 -3.16 -5.56 -1.99
CA GLU A 14 -3.16 -6.70 -2.92
C GLU A 14 -4.57 -6.93 -3.47
N LEU A 15 -5.58 -6.90 -2.60
CA LEU A 15 -6.97 -7.11 -3.01
C LEU A 15 -7.41 -6.10 -4.08
N ILE A 16 -7.03 -4.83 -3.92
CA ILE A 16 -7.40 -3.75 -4.84
C ILE A 16 -6.56 -3.81 -6.13
N ALA A 17 -5.24 -4.05 -6.02
CA ALA A 17 -4.33 -4.06 -7.16
C ALA A 17 -4.48 -5.33 -8.02
N GLU A 18 -4.53 -6.51 -7.40
CA GLU A 18 -4.45 -7.80 -8.08
C GLU A 18 -5.81 -8.52 -8.14
N GLY A 19 -6.80 -8.05 -7.39
CA GLY A 19 -8.10 -8.72 -7.27
C GLY A 19 -8.09 -9.98 -6.40
N HIS A 20 -6.94 -10.29 -5.79
CA HIS A 20 -6.77 -11.33 -4.78
C HIS A 20 -5.83 -10.82 -3.68
N ALA A 21 -5.88 -11.41 -2.49
CA ALA A 21 -5.01 -11.02 -1.40
C ALA A 21 -4.54 -12.25 -0.64
N GLU A 22 -3.27 -12.22 -0.24
CA GLU A 22 -2.72 -13.15 0.71
C GLU A 22 -2.94 -12.66 2.14
N ARG A 23 -2.61 -13.54 3.09
CA ARG A 23 -2.65 -13.17 4.51
C ARG A 23 -1.67 -12.03 4.79
N CYS A 24 -2.17 -11.01 5.49
CA CYS A 24 -1.32 -9.91 5.94
C CYS A 24 -0.20 -10.48 6.84
N PRO A 25 1.08 -10.24 6.50
CA PRO A 25 2.20 -10.82 7.24
C PRO A 25 2.45 -10.11 8.59
N GLY A 26 1.63 -9.12 8.95
CA GLY A 26 1.72 -8.42 10.24
C GLY A 26 3.04 -7.63 10.35
N GLU A 27 3.77 -7.86 11.44
CA GLU A 27 5.06 -7.21 11.73
C GLU A 27 6.14 -7.38 10.66
N ALA A 28 6.03 -8.39 9.80
CA ALA A 28 6.95 -8.59 8.68
C ALA A 28 6.60 -7.75 7.44
N CYS A 29 5.45 -7.07 7.41
CA CYS A 29 5.08 -6.16 6.33
C CYS A 29 5.92 -4.88 6.38
N ALA A 30 6.44 -4.43 5.22
CA ALA A 30 7.21 -3.18 5.16
C ALA A 30 6.41 -1.92 5.57
N PHE A 31 5.08 -1.99 5.57
CA PHE A 31 4.20 -0.90 6.02
C PHE A 31 3.70 -1.05 7.45
N TRP A 32 4.30 -1.95 8.24
CA TRP A 32 3.91 -2.13 9.63
C TRP A 32 4.53 -1.05 10.54
N ASP A 33 3.68 -0.20 11.12
CA ASP A 33 4.04 0.71 12.21
C ASP A 33 2.95 0.67 13.28
N ARG A 34 3.18 -0.13 14.33
CA ARG A 34 2.21 -0.36 15.43
C ARG A 34 0.82 -0.78 14.92
N GLY A 35 0.78 -1.47 13.78
CA GLY A 35 -0.41 -1.81 13.01
C GLY A 35 -0.16 -1.63 11.51
N CYS A 36 -1.14 -2.01 10.68
CA CYS A 36 -1.05 -1.73 9.24
C CYS A 36 -1.22 -0.23 9.01
N ALA A 37 -0.19 0.46 8.52
CA ALA A 37 -0.28 1.91 8.27
C ALA A 37 -1.40 2.28 7.29
N LEU A 38 -1.72 1.36 6.38
CA LEU A 38 -2.75 1.52 5.35
C LEU A 38 -4.17 1.27 5.87
N GLU A 39 -4.32 0.76 7.09
CA GLU A 39 -5.64 0.52 7.69
C GLU A 39 -6.48 1.81 7.75
N ARG A 40 -5.81 2.95 7.99
CA ARG A 40 -6.42 4.27 8.14
C ARG A 40 -6.88 4.90 6.83
N VAL A 41 -6.35 4.45 5.70
CA VAL A 41 -6.64 5.00 4.37
C VAL A 41 -7.33 3.98 3.46
N GLU A 42 -7.78 2.86 4.03
CA GLU A 42 -8.38 1.77 3.26
C GLU A 42 -9.63 2.21 2.49
N SER A 43 -10.48 3.02 3.12
CA SER A 43 -11.68 3.57 2.51
C SER A 43 -11.40 4.44 1.29
N GLU A 44 -10.27 5.16 1.32
CA GLU A 44 -9.81 6.08 0.29
C GLU A 44 -9.12 5.33 -0.86
N LEU A 45 -8.57 4.15 -0.58
CA LEU A 45 -7.97 3.26 -1.57
C LEU A 45 -9.02 2.48 -2.38
N GLY A 46 -10.23 2.29 -1.84
CA GLY A 46 -11.29 1.43 -2.41
C GLY A 46 -11.80 1.76 -3.82
N GLY A 47 -11.27 2.79 -4.48
CA GLY A 47 -11.55 3.11 -5.88
C GLY A 47 -10.33 3.55 -6.68
N ARG A 48 -9.10 3.37 -6.16
CA ARG A 48 -7.86 3.85 -6.77
C ARG A 48 -6.89 2.68 -6.96
N ARG A 49 -7.12 1.91 -8.02
CA ARG A 49 -6.36 0.70 -8.31
C ARG A 49 -4.88 1.01 -8.55
N GLU A 50 -4.61 2.09 -9.26
CA GLU A 50 -3.30 2.59 -9.64
C GLU A 50 -2.46 2.95 -8.40
N VAL A 51 -3.10 3.54 -7.39
CA VAL A 51 -2.46 3.84 -6.10
C VAL A 51 -2.17 2.55 -5.32
N ALA A 52 -3.07 1.57 -5.35
CA ALA A 52 -2.84 0.28 -4.70
C ALA A 52 -1.70 -0.50 -5.37
N GLU A 53 -1.60 -0.46 -6.71
CA GLU A 53 -0.50 -1.06 -7.49
C GLU A 53 0.83 -0.43 -7.11
N LEU A 54 0.92 0.91 -7.06
CA LEU A 54 2.13 1.60 -6.61
C LEU A 54 2.54 1.19 -5.19
N LEU A 55 1.59 1.20 -4.25
CA LEU A 55 1.87 0.83 -2.86
C LEU A 55 2.35 -0.62 -2.76
N LEU A 56 1.77 -1.53 -3.54
CA LEU A 56 2.18 -2.92 -3.59
C LEU A 56 3.62 -3.07 -4.13
N ASP A 57 3.97 -2.32 -5.16
CA ASP A 57 5.33 -2.34 -5.71
C ASP A 57 6.35 -1.75 -4.74
N LEU A 58 6.03 -0.64 -4.07
CA LEU A 58 6.85 -0.07 -3.01
C LEU A 58 7.08 -1.08 -1.87
N ARG A 59 6.04 -1.82 -1.47
CA ARG A 59 6.18 -2.89 -0.47
C ARG A 59 7.18 -3.94 -0.90
N ARG A 60 7.05 -4.44 -2.15
CA ARG A 60 7.96 -5.45 -2.71
C ARG A 60 9.39 -4.95 -2.80
N GLU A 61 9.59 -3.68 -3.14
CA GLU A 61 10.91 -3.07 -3.17
C GLU A 61 11.53 -3.01 -1.77
N LEU A 62 10.78 -2.55 -0.77
CA LEU A 62 11.23 -2.48 0.62
C LEU A 62 11.49 -3.87 1.23
N GLU A 63 10.60 -4.84 1.01
CA GLU A 63 10.75 -6.23 1.47
C GLU A 63 11.95 -6.92 0.81
N ALA A 64 12.31 -6.54 -0.42
CA ALA A 64 13.53 -6.99 -1.09
C ALA A 64 14.80 -6.31 -0.57
N GLY A 65 14.70 -5.44 0.44
CA GLY A 65 15.82 -4.68 1.00
C GLY A 65 16.33 -3.56 0.09
N ARG A 66 15.54 -3.16 -0.92
CA ARG A 66 15.88 -2.02 -1.76
C ARG A 66 15.55 -0.73 -1.02
N THR A 67 16.53 0.16 -0.96
CA THR A 67 16.33 1.54 -0.51
C THR A 67 15.89 2.37 -1.71
N ILE A 68 14.85 3.16 -1.53
CA ILE A 68 14.38 4.13 -2.52
C ILE A 68 14.75 5.51 -2.00
N GLU A 69 15.45 6.28 -2.82
CA GLU A 69 15.75 7.66 -2.49
C GLU A 69 14.47 8.50 -2.47
N ILE A 70 14.37 9.44 -1.53
CA ILE A 70 13.15 10.26 -1.33
C ILE A 70 12.71 10.98 -2.61
N GLU A 71 13.68 11.44 -3.42
CA GLU A 71 13.40 12.14 -4.68
C GLU A 71 12.79 11.20 -5.74
N GLU A 72 13.22 9.94 -5.78
CA GLU A 72 12.64 8.93 -6.67
C GLU A 72 11.21 8.57 -6.24
N ALA A 73 10.99 8.36 -4.94
CA ALA A 73 9.66 8.11 -4.39
C ALA A 73 8.68 9.25 -4.69
N ARG A 74 9.13 10.52 -4.54
CA ARG A 74 8.34 11.72 -4.87
C ARG A 74 7.99 11.79 -6.34
N SER A 75 8.96 11.52 -7.22
CA SER A 75 8.75 11.53 -8.66
C SER A 75 7.70 10.51 -9.09
N ARG A 76 7.82 9.26 -8.61
CA ARG A 76 6.84 8.19 -8.88
C ARG A 76 5.44 8.56 -8.40
N PHE A 77 5.33 9.07 -7.18
CA PHE A 77 4.04 9.50 -6.61
C PHE A 77 3.39 10.65 -7.38
N ALA A 78 4.18 11.66 -7.76
CA ALA A 78 3.69 12.80 -8.53
C ALA A 78 3.22 12.38 -9.93
N HIS A 79 3.93 11.45 -10.58
CA HIS A 79 3.54 10.98 -11.91
C HIS A 79 2.13 10.34 -11.89
N LEU A 80 1.88 9.43 -10.95
CA LEU A 80 0.59 8.74 -10.81
C LEU A 80 -0.58 9.69 -10.51
N LEU A 81 -0.37 10.74 -9.72
CA LEU A 81 -1.41 11.73 -9.45
C LEU A 81 -1.70 12.65 -10.64
N ASN A 82 -0.72 12.87 -11.51
CA ASN A 82 -0.87 13.74 -12.68
C ASN A 82 -1.38 13.00 -13.92
N GLU A 83 -1.30 11.67 -13.96
CA GLU A 83 -1.92 10.87 -15.03
C GLU A 83 -3.46 10.96 -15.02
N ASP A 84 -4.08 11.35 -13.89
CA ASP A 84 -5.51 11.70 -13.80
C ASP A 84 -5.86 13.07 -14.43
N GLU A 85 -4.89 13.98 -14.63
CA GLU A 85 -5.13 15.32 -15.20
C GLU A 85 -5.04 15.36 -16.74
N ALA A 86 -4.63 14.25 -17.38
CA ALA A 86 -4.43 14.18 -18.84
C ALA A 86 -5.69 13.80 -19.64
N ILE A 87 -6.86 13.70 -18.99
CA ILE A 87 -8.16 13.60 -19.68
C ILE A 87 -8.93 14.90 -19.44
N ALA A 88 -8.57 15.94 -20.21
CA ALA A 88 -9.36 17.15 -20.40
C ALA A 88 -9.58 17.39 -21.90
#